data_AF-A0A4T0M2C2-F1
#
_entry.id   AF-A0A4T0M2C2-F1
#
_cell.length_a   1.000
_cell.length_b   1.000
_cell.length_c   1.000
_cell.angle_alpha   90.00
_cell.angle_beta   90.00
_cell.angle_gamma   90.00
#
_symmetry.space_group_name_H-M   'P 1'
#
loop_
_entity.id
_entity.type
_entity.pdbx_description
1 polymer ?
#
loop_
_entity_poly.entity_id
_entity_poly.type
_entity_poly.pdbx_seq_one_letter_code
_entity_poly.pdbx_strand_id
1 'polypeptide(L)'
;MNTDQLESIKLKLTQSLESLQAFQLVLLNTQMPNWVEILNKYNNLLSHIHILNSFLIASQTNEMNPNNSLLKSAVFPKQPINQSVEHILHVLLRTKPYPHIEQHENDLIDTLELNNQDVTSTIEAHDERSKRANSLTQRIKNQYDWKLRVQLEQETSSTQLNDQLVSNLANYMSTGTLVD
;
A
#
# COMPACT_ATOMS: atom_id res chain seq x y z
N MET A 1 1.92 -10.02 -30.61
CA MET A 1 2.20 -9.86 -29.17
C MET A 1 3.20 -8.73 -29.06
N ASN A 2 2.82 -7.61 -28.42
CA ASN A 2 3.70 -6.45 -28.31
C ASN A 2 4.87 -6.82 -27.38
N THR A 3 6.06 -6.98 -27.95
CA THR A 3 7.29 -7.35 -27.24
C THR A 3 7.59 -6.42 -26.08
N ASP A 4 7.26 -5.14 -26.25
CA ASP A 4 7.54 -4.08 -25.30
C ASP A 4 6.71 -4.21 -24.02
N GLN A 5 5.46 -4.67 -24.13
CA GLN A 5 4.61 -4.95 -22.97
C GLN A 5 5.15 -6.15 -22.19
N LEU A 6 5.56 -7.21 -22.89
CA LEU A 6 6.13 -8.40 -22.25
C LEU A 6 7.47 -8.06 -21.56
N GLU A 7 8.30 -7.22 -22.17
CA GLU A 7 9.54 -6.74 -21.59
C GLU A 7 9.29 -5.89 -20.34
N SER A 8 8.29 -5.00 -20.37
CA SER A 8 7.86 -4.23 -19.20
C SER A 8 7.34 -5.14 -18.07
N ILE A 9 6.54 -6.17 -18.38
CA ILE A 9 6.07 -7.16 -17.39
C ILE A 9 7.26 -7.90 -16.79
N LYS A 10 8.18 -8.38 -17.64
CA LYS A 10 9.38 -9.08 -17.21
C LYS A 10 10.19 -8.22 -16.25
N LEU A 11 10.45 -6.96 -16.60
CA LEU A 11 11.20 -6.03 -15.76
C LEU A 11 10.51 -5.82 -14.40
N LYS A 12 9.19 -5.58 -14.38
CA LYS A 12 8.43 -5.37 -13.14
C LYS A 12 8.36 -6.65 -12.27
N LEU A 13 8.24 -7.82 -12.90
CA LEU A 13 8.29 -9.11 -12.19
C LEU A 13 9.66 -9.33 -11.56
N THR A 14 10.74 -9.04 -12.28
CA THR A 14 12.11 -9.13 -11.74
C THR A 14 12.28 -8.21 -10.53
N GLN A 15 11.84 -6.95 -10.62
CA GLN A 15 11.89 -6.00 -9.50
C GLN A 15 11.08 -6.46 -8.27
N SER A 16 9.92 -7.11 -8.49
CA SER A 16 9.11 -7.70 -7.42
C SER A 16 9.80 -8.91 -6.79
N LEU A 17 10.44 -9.74 -7.61
CA LEU A 17 11.19 -10.90 -7.14
C LEU A 17 12.43 -10.49 -6.32
N GLU A 18 13.15 -9.46 -6.76
CA GLU A 18 14.28 -8.90 -6.01
C GLU A 18 13.86 -8.34 -4.65
N SER A 19 12.71 -7.67 -4.56
CA SER A 19 12.20 -7.15 -3.28
C SER A 19 11.75 -8.27 -2.34
N LEU A 20 11.13 -9.33 -2.87
CA LEU A 20 10.79 -10.55 -2.13
C LEU A 20 12.03 -11.25 -1.58
N GLN A 21 13.05 -11.45 -2.41
CA GLN A 21 14.31 -12.06 -1.99
C GLN A 21 15.02 -11.22 -0.94
N ALA A 22 15.05 -9.89 -1.11
CA ALA A 22 15.62 -8.99 -0.12
C ALA A 22 14.86 -9.06 1.23
N PHE A 23 13.54 -9.19 1.20
CA PHE A 23 12.73 -9.37 2.40
C PHE A 23 12.99 -10.72 3.07
N GLN A 24 13.03 -11.80 2.29
CA GLN A 24 13.35 -13.14 2.79
C GLN A 24 14.73 -13.19 3.44
N LEU A 25 15.73 -12.53 2.85
CA LEU A 25 17.09 -12.47 3.37
C LEU A 25 17.13 -11.78 4.74
N VAL A 26 16.37 -10.69 4.93
CA VAL A 26 16.23 -10.02 6.23
C VAL A 26 15.63 -10.96 7.27
N LEU A 27 14.58 -11.69 6.92
CA LEU A 27 13.91 -12.64 7.82
C LEU A 27 14.80 -13.84 8.20
N LEU A 28 15.60 -14.35 7.28
CA LEU A 28 16.46 -15.52 7.53
C LEU A 28 17.72 -15.18 8.31
N ASN A 29 18.28 -13.97 8.12
CA ASN A 29 19.57 -13.60 8.69
C ASN A 29 19.48 -12.93 10.07
N THR A 30 18.29 -12.54 10.53
CA THR A 30 18.13 -11.84 11.81
C THR A 30 17.43 -12.73 12.83
N GLN A 31 18.10 -12.99 13.96
CA GLN A 31 17.49 -13.71 15.09
C GLN A 31 16.40 -12.87 15.78
N MET A 32 16.47 -11.54 15.67
CA MET A 32 15.42 -10.62 16.07
C MET A 32 15.34 -9.47 15.06
N PRO A 33 14.47 -9.56 14.04
CA PRO A 33 14.32 -8.50 13.07
C PRO A 33 13.74 -7.24 13.70
N ASN A 34 14.33 -6.09 13.39
CA ASN A 34 13.76 -4.80 13.75
C ASN A 34 12.43 -4.60 13.02
N TRP A 35 11.35 -4.38 13.76
CA TRP A 35 10.01 -4.20 13.18
C TRP A 35 9.96 -3.06 12.16
N VAL A 36 10.71 -1.97 12.37
CA VAL A 36 10.77 -0.85 11.44
C VAL A 36 11.40 -1.27 10.10
N GLU A 37 12.39 -2.14 10.14
CA GLU A 37 13.03 -2.68 8.93
C GLU A 37 12.11 -3.63 8.18
N ILE A 38 11.42 -4.53 8.90
CA ILE A 38 10.37 -5.39 8.31
C ILE A 38 9.33 -4.52 7.61
N LEU A 39 8.80 -3.51 8.31
CA LEU A 39 7.75 -2.65 7.79
C LEU A 39 8.20 -1.90 6.54
N ASN A 40 9.42 -1.36 6.54
CA ASN A 40 9.97 -0.68 5.36
C ASN A 40 10.12 -1.64 4.17
N LYS A 41 10.62 -2.86 4.39
CA LYS A 41 10.73 -3.87 3.32
C LYS A 41 9.37 -4.34 2.81
N TYR A 42 8.40 -4.53 3.71
CA TYR A 42 7.03 -4.87 3.36
C TYR A 42 6.36 -3.76 2.54
N ASN A 43 6.49 -2.49 2.94
CA ASN A 43 5.95 -1.35 2.19
C ASN A 43 6.53 -1.23 0.78
N ASN A 44 7.83 -1.53 0.63
CA ASN A 44 8.46 -1.59 -0.69
C ASN A 44 7.91 -2.73 -1.54
N LEU A 45 7.73 -3.92 -0.96
CA LEU A 45 7.11 -5.07 -1.62
C LEU A 45 5.67 -4.76 -2.05
N LEU A 46 4.87 -4.16 -1.16
CA LEU A 46 3.51 -3.72 -1.45
C LEU A 46 3.48 -2.72 -2.62
N SER A 47 4.40 -1.75 -2.62
CA SER A 47 4.53 -0.76 -3.69
C SER A 47 4.85 -1.43 -5.03
N HIS A 48 5.77 -2.39 -5.07
CA HIS A 48 6.12 -3.12 -6.30
C HIS A 48 4.94 -3.96 -6.82
N ILE A 49 4.22 -4.64 -5.93
CA ILE A 49 3.01 -5.41 -6.29
C ILE A 49 1.91 -4.48 -6.82
N HIS A 50 1.70 -3.33 -6.18
CA HIS A 50 0.72 -2.35 -6.65
C HIS A 50 1.05 -1.83 -8.04
N ILE A 51 2.31 -1.49 -8.32
CA ILE A 51 2.77 -1.05 -9.65
C ILE A 51 2.55 -2.15 -10.70
N LEU A 52 2.83 -3.41 -10.34
CA LEU A 52 2.60 -4.55 -11.23
C LEU A 52 1.10 -4.72 -11.51
N ASN A 53 0.25 -4.67 -10.48
CA ASN A 53 -1.19 -4.83 -10.64
C ASN A 53 -1.80 -3.70 -11.49
N SER A 54 -1.46 -2.44 -11.17
CA SER A 54 -1.89 -1.27 -11.95
C SER A 54 -1.48 -1.37 -13.43
N PHE A 55 -0.28 -1.90 -13.70
CA PHE A 55 0.18 -2.16 -15.08
C PHE A 55 -0.63 -3.28 -15.77
N LEU A 56 -0.89 -4.38 -15.07
CA LEU A 56 -1.67 -5.50 -15.62
C LEU A 56 -3.11 -5.08 -15.93
N ILE A 57 -3.77 -4.34 -15.03
CA ILE A 57 -5.13 -3.82 -15.24
C ILE A 57 -5.16 -2.87 -16.44
N ALA A 58 -4.24 -1.90 -16.50
CA ALA A 58 -4.14 -0.97 -17.62
C ALA A 58 -3.87 -1.67 -18.96
N SER A 59 -3.15 -2.80 -18.93
CA SER A 59 -2.86 -3.60 -20.12
C SER A 59 -4.04 -4.50 -20.54
N GLN A 60 -5.00 -4.78 -19.66
CA GLN A 60 -6.21 -5.54 -19.97
C GLN A 60 -7.29 -4.66 -20.59
N THR A 61 -7.51 -3.46 -20.05
CA THR A 61 -8.62 -2.55 -20.41
C THR A 61 -8.27 -1.53 -21.49
N ASN A 62 -7.24 -1.80 -22.32
CA ASN A 62 -6.72 -0.82 -23.26
C ASN A 62 -7.67 -0.64 -24.47
N GLU A 63 -8.73 0.16 -24.31
CA GLU A 63 -9.77 0.43 -25.32
C GLU A 63 -9.21 1.08 -26.60
N MET A 64 -8.08 1.77 -26.51
CA MET A 64 -7.43 2.44 -27.64
C MET A 64 -6.76 1.49 -28.64
N ASN A 65 -6.44 0.25 -28.25
CA ASN A 65 -5.92 -0.75 -29.18
C ASN A 65 -6.26 -2.19 -28.71
N PRO A 66 -7.41 -2.74 -29.14
CA PRO A 66 -7.87 -4.07 -28.71
C PRO A 66 -6.94 -5.22 -29.15
N ASN A 67 -6.00 -4.97 -30.06
CA ASN A 67 -5.00 -5.96 -30.47
C ASN A 67 -3.78 -6.05 -29.53
N ASN A 68 -3.68 -5.14 -28.55
CA ASN A 68 -2.64 -5.11 -27.52
C ASN A 68 -3.11 -5.57 -26.15
N SER A 69 -4.31 -6.14 -26.05
CA SER A 69 -4.78 -6.74 -24.80
C SER A 69 -4.00 -8.04 -24.51
N LEU A 70 -3.47 -8.15 -23.30
CA LEU A 70 -2.80 -9.35 -22.82
C LEU A 70 -3.72 -10.58 -22.89
N LEU A 71 -5.03 -10.39 -22.75
CA LEU A 71 -6.04 -11.46 -22.81
C LEU A 71 -6.12 -12.13 -24.19
N LYS A 72 -5.72 -11.43 -25.26
CA LYS A 72 -5.73 -11.95 -26.63
C LYS A 72 -4.42 -12.68 -26.98
N SER A 73 -3.40 -12.56 -26.15
CA SER A 73 -2.09 -13.19 -26.37
C SER A 73 -2.05 -14.55 -25.69
N ALA A 74 -1.94 -15.63 -26.47
CA ALA A 74 -1.72 -16.98 -25.95
C ALA A 74 -0.22 -17.31 -25.91
N VAL A 75 0.23 -17.96 -24.84
CA VAL A 75 1.60 -18.44 -24.69
C VAL A 75 1.63 -19.92 -25.08
N PHE A 76 2.40 -20.24 -26.11
CA PHE A 76 2.65 -21.62 -26.54
C PHE A 76 4.15 -21.85 -26.75
N PRO A 77 4.65 -23.06 -26.48
CA PRO A 77 6.03 -23.42 -26.75
C PRO A 77 6.32 -23.34 -28.26
N LYS A 78 7.43 -22.69 -28.63
CA LYS A 78 7.80 -22.46 -30.04
C LYS A 78 8.52 -23.62 -30.71
N GLN A 79 9.00 -24.61 -29.95
CA GLN A 79 9.78 -25.74 -30.45
C GLN A 79 9.13 -27.06 -30.02
N PRO A 80 9.22 -28.12 -30.84
CA PRO A 80 8.73 -29.44 -30.45
C PRO A 80 9.49 -29.92 -29.21
N ILE A 81 8.75 -30.20 -28.15
CA ILE A 81 9.27 -30.54 -26.83
C ILE A 81 9.63 -32.03 -26.80
N ASN A 82 10.76 -32.35 -26.18
CA ASN A 82 11.11 -33.73 -25.84
C ASN A 82 10.24 -34.22 -24.67
N GLN A 83 9.72 -35.45 -24.72
CA GLN A 83 8.76 -36.01 -23.74
C GLN A 83 9.21 -35.88 -22.27
N SER A 84 10.52 -35.83 -22.00
CA SER A 84 11.06 -35.64 -20.64
C SER A 84 10.87 -34.23 -20.05
N VAL A 85 10.77 -33.20 -20.90
CA VAL A 85 10.63 -31.78 -20.49
C VAL A 85 9.16 -31.35 -20.42
N GLU A 86 8.27 -32.15 -20.99
CA GLU A 86 6.83 -31.90 -21.04
C GLU A 86 6.21 -31.75 -19.65
N HIS A 87 6.61 -32.59 -18.69
CA HIS A 87 6.14 -32.50 -17.29
C HIS A 87 6.46 -31.14 -16.64
N ILE A 88 7.67 -30.63 -16.83
CA ILE A 88 8.09 -29.33 -16.27
C ILE A 88 7.30 -28.20 -16.90
N LEU A 89 7.05 -28.27 -18.21
CA LEU A 89 6.28 -27.25 -18.92
C LEU A 89 4.82 -27.21 -18.48
N HIS A 90 4.21 -28.36 -18.20
CA HIS A 90 2.88 -28.39 -17.60
C HIS A 90 2.84 -27.71 -16.23
N VAL A 91 3.89 -27.85 -15.42
CA VAL A 91 3.99 -27.15 -14.12
C VAL A 91 4.20 -25.65 -14.30
N LEU A 92 5.05 -25.23 -15.24
CA LEU A 92 5.38 -23.81 -15.48
C LEU A 92 4.26 -23.01 -16.16
N LEU A 93 3.52 -23.64 -17.07
CA LEU A 93 2.41 -23.00 -17.80
C LEU A 93 1.05 -23.25 -17.13
N ARG A 94 1.03 -23.87 -15.95
CA ARG A 94 -0.19 -24.08 -15.17
C ARG A 94 -0.78 -22.73 -14.77
N THR A 95 -2.06 -22.54 -15.06
CA THR A 95 -2.85 -21.38 -14.62
C THR A 95 -3.73 -21.68 -13.41
N LYS A 96 -3.81 -22.94 -12.96
CA LYS A 96 -4.62 -23.30 -11.79
C LYS A 96 -4.07 -22.64 -10.53
N PRO A 97 -4.90 -21.93 -9.74
CA PRO A 97 -4.49 -21.25 -8.51
C PRO A 97 -3.88 -22.19 -7.47
N TYR A 98 -3.26 -21.60 -6.45
CA TYR A 98 -2.75 -22.34 -5.30
C TYR A 98 -3.90 -22.94 -4.48
N PRO A 99 -3.73 -24.14 -3.89
CA PRO A 99 -4.83 -24.84 -3.20
C PRO A 99 -5.49 -24.04 -2.07
N HIS A 100 -4.71 -23.27 -1.30
CA HIS A 100 -5.25 -22.45 -0.21
C HIS A 100 -6.07 -21.26 -0.72
N ILE A 101 -5.76 -20.73 -1.91
CA ILE A 101 -6.53 -19.67 -2.56
C ILE A 101 -7.84 -20.25 -3.10
N GLU A 102 -7.76 -21.39 -3.78
CA GLU A 102 -8.94 -22.11 -4.28
C GLU A 102 -9.90 -22.46 -3.14
N GLN A 103 -9.38 -22.93 -2.01
CA GLN A 103 -10.20 -23.22 -0.82
C GLN A 103 -10.87 -21.95 -0.28
N HIS A 104 -10.11 -20.86 -0.12
CA HIS A 104 -10.67 -19.59 0.36
C HIS A 104 -11.73 -19.02 -0.60
N GLU A 105 -11.56 -19.17 -1.91
CA GLU A 105 -12.56 -18.78 -2.91
C GLU A 105 -13.84 -19.60 -2.77
N ASN A 106 -13.72 -20.92 -2.58
CA ASN A 106 -14.89 -21.79 -2.37
C ASN A 106 -15.61 -21.48 -1.06
N ASP A 107 -14.86 -21.29 0.04
CA ASP A 107 -15.44 -20.90 1.33
C ASP A 107 -16.21 -19.56 1.21
N LEU A 108 -15.68 -18.60 0.45
CA LEU A 108 -16.38 -17.34 0.18
C LEU A 108 -17.66 -17.56 -0.64
N ILE A 109 -17.62 -18.38 -1.70
CA ILE A 109 -18.80 -18.69 -2.51
C ILE A 109 -19.90 -19.31 -1.64
N ASP A 110 -19.54 -20.30 -0.81
CA ASP A 110 -20.49 -20.96 0.10
C ASP A 110 -21.14 -19.95 1.06
N THR A 111 -20.35 -19.02 1.63
CA THR A 111 -20.90 -17.96 2.51
C THR A 111 -21.83 -17.00 1.77
N LEU A 112 -21.57 -16.70 0.50
CA LEU A 112 -22.41 -15.80 -0.30
C LEU A 112 -23.72 -16.48 -0.71
N GLU A 113 -23.67 -17.75 -1.11
CA GLU A 113 -24.86 -18.54 -1.43
C GLU A 113 -25.80 -18.68 -0.23
N LEU A 114 -25.25 -18.94 0.96
CA LEU A 114 -26.04 -19.04 2.19
C LEU A 114 -26.77 -17.73 2.53
N ASN A 115 -26.18 -16.59 2.21
CA ASN A 115 -26.73 -15.28 2.56
C ASN A 115 -27.77 -14.75 1.56
N ASN A 116 -27.96 -15.41 0.39
CA ASN A 116 -28.85 -14.96 -0.70
C ASN A 116 -28.76 -13.46 -0.99
N GLN A 117 -27.56 -12.87 -0.82
CA GLN A 117 -27.36 -11.45 -1.01
C GLN A 117 -27.16 -11.16 -2.49
N ASP A 118 -27.84 -10.12 -2.99
CA ASP A 118 -27.47 -9.49 -4.25
C ASP A 118 -26.12 -8.78 -4.06
N VAL A 119 -25.03 -9.54 -4.21
CA VAL A 119 -23.64 -9.11 -3.98
C VAL A 119 -23.29 -7.87 -4.82
N THR A 120 -23.87 -7.75 -6.01
CA THR A 120 -23.67 -6.59 -6.89
C THR A 120 -24.20 -5.31 -6.26
N SER A 121 -25.43 -5.34 -5.74
CA SER A 121 -26.04 -4.18 -5.09
C SER A 121 -25.31 -3.77 -3.81
N THR A 122 -24.86 -4.74 -3.02
CA THR A 122 -24.11 -4.46 -1.78
C THR A 122 -22.72 -3.88 -2.08
N ILE A 123 -22.04 -4.39 -3.10
CA ILE A 123 -20.75 -3.85 -3.57
C ILE A 123 -20.93 -2.41 -4.08
N GLU A 124 -21.92 -2.15 -4.93
CA GLU A 124 -22.18 -0.80 -5.46
C GLU A 124 -22.46 0.20 -4.33
N ALA A 125 -23.35 -0.16 -3.40
CA ALA A 125 -23.67 0.69 -2.25
C ALA A 125 -22.44 0.94 -1.35
N HIS A 126 -21.57 -0.06 -1.18
CA HIS A 126 -20.31 0.05 -0.45
C HIS A 126 -19.31 0.97 -1.17
N ASP A 127 -19.16 0.84 -2.48
CA ASP A 127 -18.26 1.65 -3.30
C ASP A 127 -18.68 3.12 -3.30
N GLU A 128 -19.98 3.40 -3.43
CA GLU A 128 -20.51 4.76 -3.29
C GLU A 128 -20.22 5.35 -1.91
N ARG A 129 -20.40 4.57 -0.85
CA ARG A 129 -20.07 4.99 0.53
C ARG A 129 -18.59 5.29 0.68
N SER A 130 -17.72 4.44 0.14
CA SER A 130 -16.26 4.61 0.15
C SER A 130 -15.82 5.85 -0.63
N LYS A 131 -16.41 6.10 -1.81
CA LYS A 131 -16.18 7.31 -2.61
C LYS A 131 -16.59 8.58 -1.85
N ARG A 132 -17.77 8.57 -1.22
CA ARG A 132 -18.24 9.70 -0.39
C ARG A 132 -17.29 9.96 0.77
N ALA A 133 -16.92 8.93 1.53
CA ALA A 133 -16.01 9.04 2.65
C ALA A 133 -14.65 9.62 2.20
N ASN A 134 -14.05 9.09 1.14
CA ASN A 134 -12.78 9.60 0.62
C ASN A 134 -12.89 11.08 0.21
N SER A 135 -13.97 11.49 -0.47
CA SER A 135 -14.16 12.89 -0.86
C SER A 135 -14.26 13.84 0.35
N LEU A 136 -14.93 13.41 1.43
CA LEU A 136 -15.03 14.17 2.67
C LEU A 136 -13.68 14.25 3.37
N THR A 137 -12.95 13.14 3.46
CA THR A 137 -11.61 13.11 4.05
C THR A 137 -10.64 14.01 3.29
N GLN A 138 -10.68 14.02 1.95
CA GLN A 138 -9.87 14.95 1.15
C GLN A 138 -10.27 16.41 1.40
N ARG A 139 -11.58 16.70 1.49
CA ARG A 139 -12.07 18.05 1.84
C ARG A 139 -11.53 18.49 3.21
N ILE A 140 -11.68 17.65 4.23
CA ILE A 140 -11.17 17.90 5.59
C ILE A 140 -9.66 18.10 5.55
N LYS A 141 -8.92 17.19 4.92
CA LYS A 141 -7.46 17.30 4.78
C LYS A 141 -7.03 18.62 4.14
N ASN A 142 -7.77 19.11 3.14
CA ASN A 142 -7.47 20.37 2.45
C ASN A 142 -7.92 21.61 3.24
N GLN A 143 -8.85 21.47 4.19
CA GLN A 143 -9.28 22.56 5.07
C GLN A 143 -8.24 22.88 6.16
N TYR A 144 -7.46 21.89 6.59
CA TYR A 144 -6.44 22.07 7.63
C TYR A 144 -5.04 22.18 7.02
N ASP A 145 -4.32 23.26 7.35
CA ASP A 145 -2.89 23.33 7.06
C ASP A 145 -2.11 22.53 8.11
N TRP A 146 -1.88 21.25 7.78
CA TRP A 146 -1.13 20.31 8.61
C TRP A 146 0.37 20.61 8.69
N LYS A 147 0.88 21.56 7.90
CA LYS A 147 2.27 22.06 7.97
C LYS A 147 2.42 23.32 8.80
N LEU A 148 1.33 24.06 9.00
CA LEU A 148 1.23 24.93 10.17
C LEU A 148 1.30 23.97 11.36
N ARG A 149 2.52 23.78 11.90
CA ARG A 149 2.68 23.21 13.24
C ARG A 149 1.61 23.86 14.06
N VAL A 150 0.83 23.04 14.77
CA VAL A 150 0.05 23.42 15.94
C VAL A 150 0.69 24.67 16.56
N GLN A 151 0.30 25.85 16.07
CA GLN A 151 -0.02 26.96 16.93
C GLN A 151 -1.22 26.34 17.61
N LEU A 152 -0.91 25.59 18.66
CA LEU A 152 -1.73 25.62 19.84
C LEU A 152 -2.11 27.09 19.86
N GLU A 153 -3.40 27.39 19.80
CA GLU A 153 -3.82 28.55 20.55
C GLU A 153 -3.22 28.28 21.94
N GLN A 154 -1.98 28.78 22.17
CA GLN A 154 -1.63 29.30 23.45
C GLN A 154 -2.78 30.25 23.64
N GLU A 155 -3.76 29.80 24.43
CA GLU A 155 -4.47 30.70 25.30
C GLU A 155 -3.46 31.78 25.62
N THR A 156 -3.75 32.99 25.15
CA THR A 156 -2.93 34.19 25.29
C THR A 156 -2.97 34.62 26.76
N SER A 157 -2.68 33.67 27.65
CA SER A 157 -3.02 33.68 29.07
C SER A 157 -2.09 32.79 29.89
N SER A 158 -0.97 32.29 29.34
CA SER A 158 0.16 31.90 30.19
C SER A 158 1.10 33.09 30.34
N THR A 159 0.66 34.03 31.17
CA THR A 159 1.45 34.92 32.01
C THR A 159 2.81 35.31 31.42
N GLN A 160 2.85 36.44 30.70
CA GLN A 160 4.07 37.24 30.68
C GLN A 160 4.33 37.64 32.14
N LEU A 161 5.10 36.82 32.87
CA LEU A 161 5.63 37.20 34.15
C LEU A 161 6.48 38.43 33.87
N ASN A 162 6.00 39.58 34.33
CA ASN A 162 6.65 40.86 34.13
C ASN A 162 8.08 40.73 34.68
N ASP A 163 9.08 40.66 33.81
CA ASP A 163 10.49 40.39 34.18
C ASP A 163 10.99 41.36 35.25
N GLN A 164 10.38 42.54 35.32
CA GLN A 164 10.61 43.54 36.37
C GLN A 164 10.17 43.06 37.76
N LEU A 165 9.03 42.37 37.89
CA LEU A 165 8.58 41.81 39.18
C LEU A 165 9.48 40.66 39.64
N VAL A 166 9.97 39.84 38.70
CA VAL A 166 10.90 38.75 39.01
C VAL A 166 12.24 39.30 39.45
N SER A 167 12.74 40.34 38.79
CA SER A 167 13.95 41.06 39.16
C SER A 167 13.81 41.75 40.54
N ASN A 168 12.68 42.40 40.80
CA ASN A 168 12.41 43.07 42.07
C ASN A 168 12.27 42.07 43.22
N LEU A 169 11.63 40.92 42.97
CA LEU A 169 11.55 39.82 43.93
C LEU A 169 12.94 39.22 44.21
N ALA A 170 13.76 39.02 43.19
CA ALA A 170 15.13 38.51 43.33
C ALA A 170 16.01 39.48 44.15
N ASN A 171 15.90 40.79 43.89
CA ASN A 171 16.59 41.81 44.68
C ASN A 171 16.09 41.84 46.13
N TYR A 172 14.78 41.76 46.36
CA TYR A 172 14.21 41.70 47.71
C TYR A 172 14.66 40.46 48.49
N MET A 173 14.74 39.29 47.84
CA MET A 173 15.21 38.06 48.45
C MET A 173 16.72 38.08 48.76
N SER A 174 17.49 38.90 48.03
CA SER A 174 18.94 39.04 48.20
C SER A 174 19.31 40.11 49.23
N THR A 175 18.61 41.25 49.25
CA THR A 175 18.98 42.43 50.07
C THR A 175 17.95 42.81 51.13
N GLY A 176 16.76 42.20 51.13
CA GLY A 176 15.70 42.43 52.12
C GLY A 176 14.95 43.77 51.99
N THR A 177 15.19 44.54 50.91
CA THR A 177 14.64 45.88 50.72
C THR A 177 13.90 45.98 49.38
N LEU A 178 12.66 46.47 49.41
CA LEU A 178 11.93 46.85 48.20
C LEU A 178 12.46 48.19 47.71
N VAL A 179 12.86 48.27 46.43
CA VAL A 179 13.17 49.54 45.77
C VAL A 179 11.88 50.01 45.10
N ASP A 180 11.35 51.15 45.56
CA ASP A 180 10.19 51.83 44.96
C ASP A 180 10.49 52.36 43.55
#